data_AF-A0A2B1KN66-F1
#
_entry.id   AF-A0A2B1KN66-F1
#
_cell.length_a   1.000
_cell.length_b   1.000
_cell.length_c   1.000
_cell.angle_alpha   90.00
_cell.angle_beta   90.00
_cell.angle_gamma   90.00
#
_symmetry.space_group_name_H-M   'P 1'
#
loop_
_entity.id
_entity.type
_entity.pdbx_description
1 polymer ?
#
loop_
_entity_poly.entity_id
_entity_poly.type
_entity_poly.pdbx_seq_one_letter_code
_entity_poly.pdbx_strand_id
1 'polypeptide(L)'
;MADYFYKNGKKHYKNLSYSHHKKEDCFIETHTVAGSNRPLDIIVPANTSRVVFEDSTNNHNKTLLQFHVPGTSAPIVVTIRTRNSRRPITATIATGETRILQVENFESLTVTNNTNTSSDIGIFIQKTFCICCNNYNGFYKEQSCSLNQKDNCFIETHTIAGSGTPSNGNVPLDIIVPPNTSRTVFEDFTSNHNKTLLQVSVPSDSGSIEVTIRTRSSSRPIIATIVPNEIRVFQVEDFQSLTLTNNSDVIDFIDIFIQKTFCICCNDQNNPYDECCHKYDHDYEC
;
A
#
# COMPACT_ATOMS: atom_id res chain seq x y z
N MET A 1 20.37 43.15 6.99
CA MET A 1 19.51 43.52 8.14
C MET A 1 19.32 42.26 8.98
N ALA A 2 19.58 42.31 10.28
CA ALA A 2 19.58 41.12 11.13
C ALA A 2 18.13 40.73 11.51
N ASP A 3 17.70 39.54 11.08
CA ASP A 3 16.39 38.96 11.39
C ASP A 3 16.35 38.43 12.84
N TYR A 4 16.03 39.29 13.79
CA TYR A 4 15.73 38.90 15.18
C TYR A 4 14.51 39.64 15.72
N PHE A 5 13.82 39.04 16.68
CA PHE A 5 12.75 39.66 17.45
C PHE A 5 12.97 39.44 18.95
N TYR A 6 12.42 40.32 19.79
CA TYR A 6 12.52 40.19 21.25
C TYR A 6 11.21 39.63 21.82
N LYS A 7 11.30 38.65 22.71
CA LYS A 7 10.18 38.16 23.52
C LYS A 7 10.66 38.05 24.98
N ASN A 8 9.90 38.62 25.91
CA ASN A 8 10.24 38.68 27.35
C ASN A 8 11.67 39.19 27.62
N GLY A 9 12.10 40.23 26.92
CA GLY A 9 13.42 40.84 27.09
C GLY A 9 14.62 40.05 26.53
N LYS A 10 14.40 38.87 25.93
CA LYS A 10 15.45 38.06 25.30
C LYS A 10 15.40 38.16 23.78
N LYS A 11 16.59 38.24 23.16
CA LYS A 11 16.79 38.38 21.71
C LYS A 11 16.69 37.00 21.04
N HIS A 12 15.74 36.82 20.13
CA HIS A 12 15.55 35.59 19.36
C HIS A 12 15.88 35.82 17.88
N TYR A 13 16.84 35.07 17.34
CA TYR A 13 17.19 35.12 15.92
C TYR A 13 16.27 34.20 15.13
N LYS A 14 15.78 34.62 13.95
CA LYS A 14 15.15 33.68 13.02
C LYS A 14 16.25 32.75 12.50
N ASN A 15 16.17 31.47 12.87
CA ASN A 15 16.95 30.46 12.18
C ASN A 15 16.46 30.39 10.73
N LEU A 16 17.32 30.77 9.77
CA LEU A 16 17.18 30.31 8.41
C LEU A 16 17.14 28.78 8.47
N SER A 17 16.04 28.20 8.00
CA SER A 17 15.86 26.76 7.92
C SER A 17 16.83 26.20 6.88
N TYR A 18 18.07 25.92 7.28
CA TYR A 18 18.79 24.82 6.68
C TYR A 18 17.94 23.59 6.93
N SER A 19 17.43 22.97 5.87
CA SER A 19 16.82 21.66 5.96
C SER A 19 17.89 20.71 6.47
N HIS A 20 17.97 20.52 7.79
CA HIS A 20 18.55 19.30 8.32
C HIS A 20 17.78 18.18 7.62
N HIS A 21 18.44 17.52 6.67
CA HIS A 21 17.95 16.26 6.13
C HIS A 21 17.75 15.36 7.34
N LYS A 22 16.49 15.24 7.79
CA LYS A 22 16.12 14.29 8.83
C LYS A 22 16.60 12.94 8.31
N LYS A 23 17.35 12.22 9.13
CA LYS A 23 17.82 10.89 8.77
C LYS A 23 16.58 10.00 8.69
N GLU A 24 16.10 9.77 7.47
CA GLU A 24 15.05 8.78 7.20
C GLU A 24 15.77 7.45 6.97
N ASP A 25 15.44 6.43 7.77
CA ASP A 25 15.92 5.09 7.48
C ASP A 25 14.97 4.49 6.44
N CYS A 26 15.48 4.31 5.21
CA CYS A 26 14.71 3.76 4.11
C CYS A 26 15.06 2.28 3.88
N PHE A 27 14.01 1.49 3.66
CA PHE A 27 14.08 0.04 3.48
C PHE A 27 13.48 -0.35 2.13
N ILE A 28 13.87 -1.53 1.65
CA ILE A 28 13.33 -2.14 0.44
C ILE A 28 12.49 -3.34 0.88
N GLU A 29 11.29 -3.44 0.34
CA GLU A 29 10.40 -4.58 0.56
C GLU A 29 9.68 -4.96 -0.74
N THR A 30 9.19 -6.19 -0.82
CA THR A 30 8.45 -6.71 -1.97
C THR A 30 7.06 -7.22 -1.59
N HIS A 31 6.04 -6.69 -2.25
CA HIS A 31 4.71 -7.29 -2.26
C HIS A 31 4.55 -8.23 -3.43
N THR A 32 3.90 -9.37 -3.19
CA THR A 32 3.66 -10.38 -4.23
C THR A 32 2.15 -10.58 -4.37
N VAL A 33 1.62 -10.28 -5.56
CA VAL A 33 0.24 -10.64 -5.91
C VAL A 33 0.19 -12.15 -6.13
N ALA A 34 -0.92 -12.77 -5.73
CA ALA A 34 -1.18 -14.20 -5.80
C ALA A 34 -0.43 -15.10 -4.80
N GLY A 35 0.68 -14.67 -4.20
CA GLY A 35 1.40 -15.42 -3.16
C GLY A 35 2.03 -16.73 -3.62
N SER A 36 3.05 -17.19 -2.91
CA SER A 36 3.68 -18.51 -3.14
C SER A 36 4.12 -18.80 -4.59
N ASN A 37 4.53 -17.77 -5.36
CA ASN A 37 5.01 -17.88 -6.74
C ASN A 37 4.03 -18.54 -7.74
N ARG A 38 2.71 -18.47 -7.48
CA ARG A 38 1.69 -18.94 -8.42
C ARG A 38 1.03 -17.77 -9.13
N PRO A 39 0.73 -17.84 -10.44
CA PRO A 39 -0.05 -16.81 -11.12
C PRO A 39 -1.49 -16.74 -10.60
N LEU A 40 -2.04 -15.52 -10.58
CA LEU A 40 -3.47 -15.27 -10.41
C LEU A 40 -4.17 -15.50 -11.76
N ASP A 41 -5.10 -16.45 -11.82
CA ASP A 41 -5.91 -16.66 -13.01
C ASP A 41 -7.05 -15.62 -13.06
N ILE A 42 -7.12 -14.89 -14.16
CA ILE A 42 -8.10 -13.82 -14.38
C ILE A 42 -8.88 -14.12 -15.64
N ILE A 43 -10.20 -14.12 -15.50
CA ILE A 43 -11.13 -14.20 -16.62
C ILE A 43 -11.38 -12.78 -17.16
N VAL A 44 -11.14 -12.60 -18.45
CA VAL A 44 -11.38 -11.36 -19.18
C VAL A 44 -12.51 -11.59 -20.18
N PRO A 45 -13.74 -11.07 -19.91
CA PRO A 45 -14.88 -11.26 -20.79
C PRO A 45 -14.65 -10.71 -22.20
N ALA A 46 -15.41 -11.25 -23.15
CA ALA A 46 -15.39 -10.82 -24.54
C ALA A 46 -15.59 -9.30 -24.69
N ASN A 47 -14.76 -8.66 -25.52
CA ASN A 47 -14.82 -7.22 -25.81
C ASN A 47 -14.79 -6.32 -24.56
N THR A 48 -14.02 -6.69 -23.54
CA THR A 48 -13.87 -5.89 -22.31
C THR A 48 -12.43 -5.51 -22.02
N SER A 49 -12.27 -4.46 -21.21
CA SER A 49 -11.01 -4.02 -20.64
C SER A 49 -11.19 -3.86 -19.13
N ARG A 50 -10.25 -4.40 -18.34
CA ARG A 50 -10.31 -4.43 -16.88
C ARG A 50 -8.99 -3.97 -16.29
N VAL A 51 -9.06 -3.14 -15.25
CA VAL A 51 -7.88 -2.73 -14.49
C VAL A 51 -7.64 -3.77 -13.40
N VAL A 52 -6.51 -4.47 -13.49
CA VAL A 52 -6.18 -5.58 -12.57
C VAL A 52 -5.39 -5.08 -11.37
N PHE A 53 -4.49 -4.11 -11.58
CA PHE A 53 -3.65 -3.59 -10.52
C PHE A 53 -3.47 -2.09 -10.65
N GLU A 54 -3.75 -1.35 -9.57
CA GLU A 54 -3.45 0.07 -9.41
C GLU A 54 -2.49 0.29 -8.24
N ASP A 55 -1.40 0.99 -8.51
CA ASP A 55 -0.48 1.47 -7.49
C ASP A 55 -0.70 2.96 -7.23
N SER A 56 -1.34 3.26 -6.11
CA SER A 56 -1.62 4.63 -5.63
C SER A 56 -0.52 5.17 -4.71
N THR A 57 0.64 4.51 -4.63
CA THR A 57 1.81 5.04 -3.92
C THR A 57 2.58 6.03 -4.79
N ASN A 58 3.43 6.88 -4.22
CA ASN A 58 4.23 7.84 -4.99
C ASN A 58 5.73 7.48 -5.07
N ASN A 59 6.14 6.41 -4.40
CA ASN A 59 7.54 6.04 -4.35
C ASN A 59 8.01 5.40 -5.66
N HIS A 60 9.31 5.54 -5.89
CA HIS A 60 10.01 4.75 -6.89
C HIS A 60 9.87 3.25 -6.58
N ASN A 61 9.65 2.45 -7.62
CA ASN A 61 9.44 1.01 -7.47
C ASN A 61 9.87 0.28 -8.74
N LYS A 62 10.13 -1.02 -8.61
CA LYS A 62 10.32 -1.94 -9.73
C LYS A 62 9.27 -3.05 -9.64
N THR A 63 8.70 -3.43 -10.76
CA THR A 63 7.66 -4.46 -10.81
C THR A 63 8.03 -5.49 -11.87
N LEU A 64 8.14 -6.73 -11.44
CA LEU A 64 8.22 -7.90 -12.29
C LEU A 64 6.80 -8.38 -12.57
N LEU A 65 6.48 -8.55 -13.85
CA LEU A 65 5.20 -8.99 -14.36
C LEU A 65 5.43 -10.22 -15.21
N GLN A 66 4.74 -11.31 -14.91
CA GLN A 66 4.71 -12.50 -15.73
C GLN A 66 3.25 -12.77 -16.14
N PHE A 67 3.04 -12.92 -17.44
CA PHE A 67 1.77 -13.19 -18.06
C PHE A 67 1.81 -14.56 -18.72
N HIS A 68 0.73 -15.32 -18.62
CA HIS A 68 0.55 -16.57 -19.34
C HIS A 68 -0.88 -16.63 -19.89
N VAL A 69 -1.02 -16.78 -21.20
CA VAL A 69 -2.33 -17.06 -21.82
C VAL A 69 -2.37 -18.54 -22.17
N PRO A 70 -3.33 -19.33 -21.64
CA PRO A 70 -3.45 -20.75 -21.95
C PRO A 70 -3.64 -21.02 -23.46
N GLY A 71 -3.24 -22.20 -23.92
CA GLY A 71 -3.36 -22.60 -25.33
C GLY A 71 -4.80 -22.72 -25.85
N THR A 72 -5.79 -22.72 -24.95
CA THR A 72 -7.23 -22.72 -25.26
C THR A 72 -7.85 -21.33 -25.20
N SER A 73 -7.11 -20.32 -24.74
CA SER A 73 -7.56 -18.95 -24.54
C SER A 73 -7.21 -18.05 -25.72
N ALA A 74 -8.00 -17.00 -25.92
CA ALA A 74 -7.73 -16.01 -26.95
C ALA A 74 -6.57 -15.08 -26.55
N PRO A 75 -5.89 -14.43 -27.51
CA PRO A 75 -4.85 -13.47 -27.18
C PRO A 75 -5.37 -12.31 -26.32
N ILE A 76 -4.60 -11.91 -25.31
CA ILE A 76 -4.93 -10.80 -24.41
C ILE A 76 -3.93 -9.66 -24.62
N VAL A 77 -4.45 -8.43 -24.69
CA VAL A 77 -3.62 -7.23 -24.71
C VAL A 77 -3.41 -6.75 -23.28
N VAL A 78 -2.14 -6.64 -22.86
CA VAL A 78 -1.76 -6.03 -21.59
C VAL A 78 -1.26 -4.61 -21.84
N THR A 79 -1.76 -3.67 -21.04
CA THR A 79 -1.38 -2.26 -21.07
C THR A 79 -0.87 -1.87 -19.70
N ILE A 80 0.38 -1.42 -19.64
CA ILE A 80 1.06 -1.01 -18.40
C ILE A 80 1.32 0.49 -18.47
N ARG A 81 0.83 1.22 -17.47
CA ARG A 81 1.19 2.62 -17.26
C ARG A 81 2.31 2.73 -16.25
N THR A 82 3.21 3.67 -16.49
CA THR A 82 4.27 4.05 -15.56
C THR A 82 4.22 5.55 -15.35
N ARG A 83 4.47 6.02 -14.11
CA ARG A 83 4.26 7.43 -13.73
C ARG A 83 5.09 8.42 -14.55
N ASN A 84 6.27 7.99 -15.00
CA ASN A 84 7.24 8.84 -15.68
C ASN A 84 7.16 8.75 -17.20
N SER A 85 6.26 7.93 -17.76
CA SER A 85 6.06 7.80 -19.21
C SER A 85 4.67 8.27 -19.62
N ARG A 86 4.61 9.14 -20.63
CA ARG A 86 3.34 9.51 -21.27
C ARG A 86 2.78 8.41 -22.17
N ARG A 87 3.62 7.45 -22.58
CA ARG A 87 3.23 6.36 -23.47
C ARG A 87 3.15 5.07 -22.65
N PRO A 88 1.98 4.41 -22.58
CA PRO A 88 1.87 3.12 -21.92
C PRO A 88 2.65 2.06 -22.71
N ILE A 89 3.17 1.07 -21.99
CA ILE A 89 3.74 -0.13 -22.60
C ILE A 89 2.56 -1.04 -22.95
N THR A 90 2.45 -1.44 -24.22
CA THR A 90 1.39 -2.34 -24.67
C THR A 90 2.00 -3.58 -25.29
N ALA A 91 1.46 -4.74 -24.94
CA ALA A 91 1.89 -6.03 -25.47
C ALA A 91 0.67 -6.92 -25.69
N THR A 92 0.59 -7.57 -26.85
CA THR A 92 -0.33 -8.70 -27.06
C THR A 92 0.38 -9.96 -26.61
N ILE A 93 -0.26 -10.72 -25.73
CA ILE A 93 0.18 -12.05 -25.30
C ILE A 93 -0.63 -13.06 -26.12
N ALA A 94 0.06 -13.81 -26.98
CA ALA A 94 -0.58 -14.78 -27.86
C ALA A 94 -1.07 -16.01 -27.08
N THR A 95 -1.97 -16.77 -27.71
CA THR A 95 -2.44 -18.06 -27.20
C THR A 95 -1.27 -19.01 -26.94
N GLY A 96 -1.18 -19.55 -25.73
CA GLY A 96 -0.08 -20.42 -25.29
C GLY A 96 1.22 -19.70 -24.94
N GLU A 97 1.27 -18.36 -25.03
CA GLU A 97 2.47 -17.57 -24.76
C GLU A 97 2.62 -17.27 -23.27
N THR A 98 3.88 -17.33 -22.79
CA THR A 98 4.31 -16.71 -21.54
C THR A 98 5.19 -15.53 -21.86
N ARG A 99 4.89 -14.36 -21.28
CA ARG A 99 5.69 -13.14 -21.44
C ARG A 99 6.03 -12.54 -20.10
N ILE A 100 7.29 -12.17 -19.92
CA ILE A 100 7.82 -11.59 -18.70
C ILE A 100 8.32 -10.18 -19.01
N LEU A 101 7.88 -9.21 -18.21
CA LEU A 101 8.25 -7.81 -18.31
C LEU A 101 8.73 -7.32 -16.94
N GLN A 102 9.78 -6.52 -16.93
CA GLN A 102 10.16 -5.76 -15.75
C GLN A 102 10.01 -4.28 -16.07
N VAL A 103 9.29 -3.56 -15.21
CA VAL A 103 8.99 -2.15 -15.37
C VAL A 103 9.37 -1.36 -14.13
N GLU A 104 9.65 -0.09 -14.32
CA GLU A 104 10.00 0.84 -13.24
C GLU A 104 8.90 1.90 -13.12
N ASN A 105 8.65 2.36 -11.90
CA ASN A 105 7.60 3.33 -11.58
C ASN A 105 6.22 2.88 -12.07
N PHE A 106 5.89 1.60 -11.84
CA PHE A 106 4.60 1.01 -12.18
C PHE A 106 3.45 1.81 -11.54
N GLU A 107 2.45 2.14 -12.35
CA GLU A 107 1.25 2.89 -11.96
C GLU A 107 0.01 2.00 -12.06
N SER A 108 -0.19 1.33 -13.20
CA SER A 108 -1.33 0.41 -13.35
C SER A 108 -1.11 -0.64 -14.43
N LEU A 109 -1.87 -1.73 -14.31
CA LEU A 109 -2.00 -2.81 -15.28
C LEU A 109 -3.47 -2.94 -15.70
N THR A 110 -3.70 -2.86 -16.99
CA THR A 110 -4.99 -3.12 -17.64
C THR A 110 -4.85 -4.33 -18.56
N VAL A 111 -5.83 -5.23 -18.52
CA VAL A 111 -5.96 -6.35 -19.45
C VAL A 111 -7.16 -6.12 -20.36
N THR A 112 -7.00 -6.37 -21.65
CA THR A 112 -8.04 -6.14 -22.64
C THR A 112 -8.20 -7.37 -23.53
N ASN A 113 -9.43 -7.87 -23.62
CA ASN A 113 -9.81 -8.93 -24.54
C ASN A 113 -10.64 -8.31 -25.68
N ASN A 114 -10.04 -8.25 -26.87
CA ASN A 114 -10.66 -7.71 -28.08
C ASN A 114 -11.37 -8.78 -28.92
N THR A 115 -11.64 -9.95 -28.34
CA THR A 115 -12.29 -11.07 -29.03
C THR A 115 -13.73 -11.24 -28.57
N ASN A 116 -14.49 -12.03 -29.34
CA ASN A 116 -15.91 -12.29 -29.08
C ASN A 116 -16.17 -13.40 -28.06
N THR A 117 -15.13 -13.99 -27.48
CA THR A 117 -15.22 -15.02 -26.46
C THR A 117 -14.44 -14.58 -25.22
N SER A 118 -14.88 -14.99 -24.03
CA SER A 118 -14.08 -14.81 -22.82
C SER A 118 -12.73 -15.52 -22.96
N SER A 119 -11.73 -15.00 -22.25
CA SER A 119 -10.38 -15.53 -22.28
C SER A 119 -9.76 -15.46 -20.89
N ASP A 120 -8.86 -16.39 -20.61
CA ASP A 120 -8.16 -16.45 -19.34
C ASP A 120 -6.71 -15.97 -19.48
N ILE A 121 -6.19 -15.38 -18.41
CA ILE A 121 -4.78 -15.01 -18.30
C ILE A 121 -4.29 -15.24 -16.87
N GLY A 122 -3.20 -15.98 -16.74
CA GLY A 122 -2.45 -16.09 -15.50
C GLY A 122 -1.52 -14.90 -15.35
N ILE A 123 -1.60 -14.18 -14.23
CA ILE A 123 -0.78 -13.01 -13.94
C ILE A 123 -0.04 -13.19 -12.62
N PHE A 124 1.28 -13.17 -12.66
CA PHE A 124 2.13 -13.10 -11.49
C PHE A 124 2.80 -11.72 -11.39
N ILE A 125 2.74 -11.11 -10.21
CA ILE A 125 3.28 -9.77 -9.98
C ILE A 125 4.12 -9.75 -8.71
N GLN A 126 5.37 -9.31 -8.83
CA GLN A 126 6.21 -8.95 -7.71
C GLN A 126 6.58 -7.48 -7.82
N LYS A 127 6.30 -6.72 -6.77
CA LYS A 127 6.54 -5.29 -6.74
C LYS A 127 7.43 -4.93 -5.57
N THR A 128 8.64 -4.53 -5.90
CA THR A 128 9.65 -4.07 -4.96
C THR A 128 9.59 -2.55 -4.85
N PHE A 129 9.51 -2.03 -3.63
CA PHE A 129 9.34 -0.62 -3.35
C PHE A 129 10.26 -0.16 -2.21
N CYS A 130 10.52 1.15 -2.17
CA CYS A 130 11.15 1.79 -1.02
C CYS A 130 10.06 2.24 -0.04
N ILE A 131 10.30 2.04 1.25
CA ILE A 131 9.52 2.60 2.35
C ILE A 131 10.49 3.31 3.29
N CYS A 132 10.23 4.58 3.58
CA CYS A 132 11.10 5.40 4.43
C CYS A 132 10.43 5.64 5.77
N CYS A 133 11.14 5.27 6.83
CA CYS A 133 10.67 5.39 8.19
C CYS A 133 11.21 6.68 8.80
N ASN A 134 10.28 7.52 9.24
CA ASN A 134 10.60 8.79 9.87
C ASN A 134 10.48 8.66 11.38
N ASN A 135 11.50 9.10 12.11
CA ASN A 135 11.53 9.22 13.58
C ASN A 135 10.60 10.31 14.13
N TYR A 136 9.46 10.56 13.49
CA TYR A 136 8.50 11.54 13.97
C TYR A 136 7.68 10.94 15.12
N ASN A 137 8.23 11.05 16.33
CA ASN A 137 7.45 11.02 17.56
C ASN A 137 6.54 12.25 17.61
N GLY A 138 5.41 12.17 16.90
CA GLY A 138 4.36 13.18 16.87
C GLY A 138 3.52 13.17 18.15
N PHE A 139 4.14 13.45 19.29
CA PHE A 139 3.47 13.99 20.47
C PHE A 139 4.32 15.14 20.99
N TYR A 140 3.67 16.25 21.35
CA TYR A 140 4.26 17.45 21.92
C TYR A 140 5.45 17.15 22.86
N LYS A 141 6.68 17.13 22.33
CA LYS A 141 7.87 17.34 23.17
C LYS A 141 7.94 18.83 23.45
N GLU A 142 7.14 19.25 24.42
CA GLU A 142 7.53 20.39 25.24
C GLU A 142 8.96 20.15 25.71
N GLN A 143 9.76 21.21 25.65
CA GLN A 143 11.19 21.26 25.96
C GLN A 143 11.60 20.29 27.06
N SER A 144 12.02 19.09 26.67
CA SER A 144 12.69 18.14 27.53
C SER A 144 13.90 17.63 26.76
N CYS A 145 15.04 17.69 27.42
CA CYS A 145 16.38 17.49 26.88
C CYS A 145 16.61 16.08 26.32
N SER A 146 16.07 15.75 25.15
CA SER A 146 16.53 14.60 24.37
C SER A 146 17.21 15.08 23.10
N LEU A 147 18.45 15.53 23.24
CA LEU A 147 19.38 15.62 22.11
C LEU A 147 19.61 14.18 21.59
N ASN A 148 19.13 13.90 20.39
CA ASN A 148 19.52 12.75 19.57
C ASN A 148 19.30 11.36 20.20
N GLN A 149 18.06 11.01 20.54
CA GLN A 149 17.70 9.59 20.51
C GLN A 149 17.68 9.17 19.04
N LYS A 150 18.68 8.39 18.63
CA LYS A 150 18.65 7.65 17.36
C LYS A 150 17.65 6.52 17.55
N ASP A 151 16.37 6.80 17.34
CA ASP A 151 15.40 5.70 17.27
C ASP A 151 15.79 4.88 16.03
N ASN A 152 16.05 3.59 16.21
CA ASN A 152 16.35 2.70 15.10
C ASN A 152 15.02 2.26 14.52
N CYS A 153 14.77 2.60 13.26
CA CYS A 153 13.59 2.11 12.57
C CYS A 153 13.88 0.76 11.90
N PHE A 154 12.82 -0.01 11.77
CA PHE A 154 12.75 -1.27 11.05
C PHE A 154 11.44 -1.28 10.27
N ILE A 155 11.31 -2.27 9.39
CA ILE A 155 10.04 -2.59 8.75
C ILE A 155 9.68 -4.03 9.05
N GLU A 156 8.38 -4.30 9.08
CA GLU A 156 7.85 -5.65 9.18
C GLU A 156 6.63 -5.76 8.27
N THR A 157 6.35 -6.97 7.80
CA THR A 157 5.24 -7.24 6.90
C THR A 157 4.24 -8.21 7.53
N HIS A 158 3.03 -7.73 7.79
CA HIS A 158 1.90 -8.58 8.18
C HIS A 158 1.13 -9.05 6.95
N THR A 159 0.73 -10.32 6.97
CA THR A 159 -0.15 -10.90 5.95
C THR A 159 -1.43 -11.36 6.64
N ILE A 160 -2.58 -10.94 6.10
CA ILE A 160 -3.88 -11.45 6.50
C ILE A 160 -4.32 -12.41 5.41
N ALA A 161 -4.46 -13.67 5.79
CA ALA A 161 -4.92 -14.75 4.93
C ALA A 161 -6.04 -15.52 5.65
N GLY A 162 -6.97 -16.08 4.89
CA GLY A 162 -7.96 -17.01 5.40
C GLY A 162 -7.36 -18.35 5.80
N SER A 163 -8.19 -19.25 6.31
CA SER A 163 -7.81 -20.62 6.67
C SER A 163 -8.02 -21.58 5.49
N GLY A 164 -6.99 -22.33 5.08
CA GLY A 164 -7.11 -23.32 4.00
C GLY A 164 -5.78 -23.83 3.46
N THR A 165 -5.81 -24.89 2.66
CA THR A 165 -4.65 -25.36 1.89
C THR A 165 -4.56 -24.59 0.57
N PRO A 166 -3.40 -24.02 0.22
CA PRO A 166 -3.28 -23.15 -0.95
C PRO A 166 -3.30 -23.98 -2.24
N SER A 167 -4.44 -24.05 -2.93
CA SER A 167 -4.47 -24.55 -4.30
C SER A 167 -3.93 -23.51 -5.29
N ASN A 168 -3.96 -22.20 -4.96
CA ASN A 168 -3.67 -21.12 -5.92
C ASN A 168 -2.62 -20.10 -5.44
N GLY A 169 -2.06 -20.23 -4.22
CA GLY A 169 -1.03 -19.33 -3.69
C GLY A 169 -1.39 -18.71 -2.33
N ASN A 170 -2.01 -17.53 -2.31
CA ASN A 170 -2.59 -16.88 -1.13
C ASN A 170 -3.94 -17.51 -0.75
N VAL A 171 -4.21 -17.70 0.54
CA VAL A 171 -5.56 -18.11 1.01
C VAL A 171 -6.39 -16.85 1.25
N PRO A 172 -7.41 -16.55 0.42
CA PRO A 172 -8.26 -15.39 0.66
C PRO A 172 -9.05 -15.56 1.95
N LEU A 173 -9.32 -14.45 2.63
CA LEU A 173 -10.30 -14.37 3.69
C LEU A 173 -11.66 -14.08 3.06
N ASP A 174 -12.60 -14.98 3.22
CA ASP A 174 -13.98 -14.81 2.76
C ASP A 174 -14.76 -13.90 3.72
N ILE A 175 -15.34 -12.82 3.18
CA ILE A 175 -16.12 -11.84 3.93
C ILE A 175 -17.56 -11.82 3.43
N ILE A 176 -18.47 -12.06 4.35
CA ILE A 176 -19.90 -11.87 4.13
C ILE A 176 -20.25 -10.39 4.22
N VAL A 177 -20.82 -9.84 3.15
CA VAL A 177 -21.38 -8.48 3.08
C VAL A 177 -22.89 -8.57 2.82
N PRO A 178 -23.73 -8.32 3.84
CA PRO A 178 -25.19 -8.39 3.70
C PRO A 178 -25.76 -7.42 2.64
N PRO A 179 -26.98 -7.68 2.13
CA PRO A 179 -27.65 -6.84 1.15
C PRO A 179 -27.78 -5.39 1.62
N ASN A 180 -27.57 -4.43 0.72
CA ASN A 180 -27.74 -3.00 0.99
C ASN A 180 -26.99 -2.51 2.25
N THR A 181 -25.79 -3.06 2.50
CA THR A 181 -24.95 -2.68 3.65
C THR A 181 -23.51 -2.38 3.27
N SER A 182 -22.84 -1.63 4.13
CA SER A 182 -21.39 -1.46 4.11
C SER A 182 -20.75 -2.12 5.31
N ARG A 183 -19.60 -2.76 5.11
CA ARG A 183 -18.81 -3.39 6.16
C ARG A 183 -17.35 -2.95 6.06
N THR A 184 -16.81 -2.40 7.13
CA THR A 184 -15.37 -2.16 7.26
C THR A 184 -14.72 -3.48 7.66
N VAL A 185 -13.77 -3.95 6.85
CA VAL A 185 -13.17 -5.29 6.97
C VAL A 185 -11.75 -5.26 7.53
N PHE A 186 -11.09 -4.09 7.45
CA PHE A 186 -9.78 -3.90 8.02
C PHE A 186 -9.58 -2.42 8.36
N GLU A 187 -9.07 -2.16 9.56
CA GLU A 187 -8.80 -0.83 10.11
C GLU A 187 -7.39 -0.80 10.72
N ASP A 188 -6.64 0.24 10.39
CA ASP A 188 -5.31 0.51 10.92
C ASP A 188 -5.37 1.71 11.88
N PHE A 189 -5.39 1.40 13.18
CA PHE A 189 -5.36 2.40 14.26
C PHE A 189 -3.94 2.86 14.61
N THR A 190 -2.93 2.51 13.81
CA THR A 190 -1.56 2.97 14.01
C THR A 190 -1.28 4.26 13.22
N SER A 191 -0.34 5.05 13.71
CA SER A 191 0.17 6.24 13.02
C SER A 191 1.41 5.95 12.16
N ASN A 192 1.86 4.69 12.15
CA ASN A 192 3.09 4.30 11.48
C ASN A 192 2.92 4.38 9.97
N HIS A 193 3.92 4.95 9.30
CA HIS A 193 3.99 4.94 7.85
C HIS A 193 3.95 3.49 7.34
N ASN A 194 3.15 3.23 6.32
CA ASN A 194 3.00 1.88 5.80
C ASN A 194 2.57 1.86 4.33
N LYS A 195 2.77 0.71 3.71
CA LYS A 195 2.31 0.38 2.36
C LYS A 195 1.53 -0.93 2.43
N THR A 196 0.37 -0.96 1.79
CA THR A 196 -0.55 -2.09 1.87
C THR A 196 -0.93 -2.54 0.47
N LEU A 197 -0.72 -3.81 0.16
CA LEU A 197 -1.30 -4.51 -0.96
C LEU A 197 -2.65 -5.09 -0.54
N LEU A 198 -3.68 -4.81 -1.32
CA LEU A 198 -5.02 -5.33 -1.18
C LEU A 198 -5.36 -6.07 -2.47
N GLN A 199 -5.82 -7.30 -2.38
CA GLN A 199 -6.40 -8.04 -3.49
C GLN A 199 -7.85 -8.35 -3.10
N VAL A 200 -8.79 -7.91 -3.93
CA VAL A 200 -10.22 -8.13 -3.75
C VAL A 200 -10.74 -8.92 -4.94
N SER A 201 -11.35 -10.06 -4.69
CA SER A 201 -11.93 -10.94 -5.69
C SER A 201 -13.43 -11.05 -5.44
N VAL A 202 -14.22 -10.74 -6.47
CA VAL A 202 -15.68 -10.86 -6.43
C VAL A 202 -16.08 -12.13 -7.17
N PRO A 203 -16.61 -13.16 -6.49
CA PRO A 203 -17.07 -14.39 -7.11
C PRO A 203 -18.16 -14.16 -8.18
N SER A 204 -18.35 -15.14 -9.05
CA SER A 204 -19.31 -15.05 -10.17
C SER A 204 -20.78 -15.00 -9.74
N ASP A 205 -21.09 -15.50 -8.55
CA ASP A 205 -22.42 -15.59 -7.95
C ASP A 205 -22.73 -14.42 -7.01
N SER A 206 -21.78 -13.51 -6.78
CA SER A 206 -21.98 -12.27 -6.02
C SER A 206 -22.47 -11.12 -6.91
N GLY A 207 -23.01 -10.08 -6.29
CA GLY A 207 -23.26 -8.78 -6.91
C GLY A 207 -21.98 -7.96 -7.10
N SER A 208 -22.10 -6.80 -7.76
CA SER A 208 -20.98 -5.85 -7.81
C SER A 208 -20.75 -5.22 -6.45
N ILE A 209 -19.50 -5.16 -6.02
CA ILE A 209 -19.12 -4.53 -4.75
C ILE A 209 -18.43 -3.20 -5.00
N GLU A 210 -18.84 -2.18 -4.25
CA GLU A 210 -18.06 -0.95 -4.15
C GLU A 210 -17.01 -1.10 -3.04
N VAL A 211 -15.76 -0.89 -3.41
CA VAL A 211 -14.60 -0.88 -2.53
C VAL A 211 -14.24 0.57 -2.24
N THR A 212 -14.20 0.91 -0.96
CA THR A 212 -13.72 2.21 -0.47
C THR A 212 -12.46 2.01 0.36
N ILE A 213 -11.35 2.61 -0.08
CA ILE A 213 -10.06 2.61 0.62
C ILE A 213 -9.76 4.02 1.11
N ARG A 214 -9.55 4.16 2.42
CA ARG A 214 -9.11 5.41 3.03
C ARG A 214 -7.63 5.35 3.35
N THR A 215 -6.93 6.45 3.09
CA THR A 215 -5.54 6.64 3.50
C THR A 215 -5.44 7.87 4.41
N ARG A 216 -4.44 7.91 5.30
CA ARG A 216 -4.22 9.07 6.17
C ARG A 216 -3.68 10.28 5.40
N SER A 217 -3.05 10.03 4.27
CA SER A 217 -2.42 11.06 3.42
C SER A 217 -3.39 11.80 2.51
N SER A 218 -4.62 11.30 2.32
CA SER A 218 -5.61 11.89 1.42
C SER A 218 -6.97 12.05 2.10
N SER A 219 -7.59 13.22 1.95
CA SER A 219 -8.98 13.45 2.36
C SER A 219 -9.99 12.79 1.42
N ARG A 220 -9.58 12.42 0.20
CA ARG A 220 -10.41 11.74 -0.79
C ARG A 220 -10.11 10.24 -0.77
N PRO A 221 -11.10 9.38 -0.48
CA PRO A 221 -10.91 7.94 -0.56
C PRO A 221 -10.73 7.49 -2.01
N ILE A 222 -10.08 6.35 -2.18
CA ILE A 222 -10.10 5.60 -3.44
C ILE A 222 -11.40 4.80 -3.45
N ILE A 223 -12.20 4.97 -4.49
CA ILE A 223 -13.47 4.26 -4.67
C ILE A 223 -13.42 3.51 -6.00
N ALA A 224 -13.77 2.23 -5.97
CA ALA A 224 -13.84 1.38 -7.15
C ALA A 224 -15.03 0.43 -7.07
N THR A 225 -15.75 0.24 -8.16
CA THR A 225 -16.73 -0.84 -8.28
C THR A 225 -16.06 -2.03 -8.94
N ILE A 226 -16.14 -3.20 -8.30
CA ILE A 226 -15.64 -4.47 -8.81
C ILE A 226 -16.86 -5.32 -9.17
N VAL A 227 -16.93 -5.78 -10.42
CA VAL A 227 -18.08 -6.57 -10.89
C VAL A 227 -17.87 -8.06 -10.64
N PRO A 228 -18.90 -8.91 -10.79
CA PRO A 228 -18.74 -10.35 -10.60
C PRO A 228 -17.68 -10.95 -11.52
N ASN A 229 -16.98 -11.96 -11.01
CA ASN A 229 -15.86 -12.61 -11.67
C ASN A 229 -14.73 -11.65 -12.05
N GLU A 230 -14.44 -10.67 -11.19
CA GLU A 230 -13.33 -9.71 -11.35
C GLU A 230 -12.45 -9.74 -10.10
N ILE A 231 -11.14 -9.64 -10.33
CA ILE A 231 -10.15 -9.47 -9.28
C ILE A 231 -9.45 -8.15 -9.51
N ARG A 232 -9.41 -7.31 -8.46
CA ARG A 232 -8.73 -6.03 -8.48
C ARG A 232 -7.75 -5.90 -7.34
N VAL A 233 -6.57 -5.43 -7.67
CA VAL A 233 -5.44 -5.26 -6.75
C VAL A 233 -5.17 -3.78 -6.58
N PHE A 234 -4.94 -3.37 -5.34
CA PHE A 234 -4.57 -2.01 -4.98
C PHE A 234 -3.29 -2.05 -4.16
N GLN A 235 -2.36 -1.16 -4.47
CA GLN A 235 -1.27 -0.84 -3.56
C GLN A 235 -1.41 0.60 -3.12
N VAL A 236 -1.46 0.82 -1.82
CA VAL A 236 -1.72 2.14 -1.24
C VAL A 236 -0.74 2.44 -0.11
N GLU A 237 -0.51 3.73 0.09
CA GLU A 237 0.40 4.29 1.10
C GLU A 237 -0.41 4.92 2.22
N ASP A 238 0.08 4.79 3.46
CA ASP A 238 -0.61 5.25 4.67
C ASP A 238 -2.05 4.75 4.77
N PHE A 239 -2.23 3.45 4.53
CA PHE A 239 -3.52 2.79 4.59
C PHE A 239 -4.19 3.00 5.95
N GLN A 240 -5.47 3.37 5.94
CA GLN A 240 -6.29 3.57 7.14
C GLN A 240 -7.41 2.53 7.26
N SER A 241 -8.23 2.37 6.23
CA SER A 241 -9.35 1.43 6.28
C SER A 241 -9.78 0.92 4.92
N LEU A 242 -10.36 -0.28 4.91
CA LEU A 242 -10.99 -0.91 3.76
C LEU A 242 -12.45 -1.19 4.11
N THR A 243 -13.36 -0.62 3.32
CA THR A 243 -14.80 -0.80 3.44
C THR A 243 -15.35 -1.41 2.16
N LEU A 244 -16.14 -2.47 2.29
CA LEU A 244 -16.88 -3.10 1.21
C LEU A 244 -18.35 -2.70 1.32
N THR A 245 -18.95 -2.24 0.24
CA THR A 245 -20.35 -1.88 0.17
C THR A 245 -21.06 -2.76 -0.85
N ASN A 246 -22.05 -3.49 -0.37
CA ASN A 246 -22.96 -4.28 -1.18
C ASN A 246 -24.25 -3.46 -1.39
N ASN A 247 -24.45 -3.01 -2.63
CA ASN A 247 -25.64 -2.27 -3.05
C ASN A 247 -26.70 -3.17 -3.71
N SER A 248 -26.56 -4.49 -3.59
CA SER A 248 -27.49 -5.48 -4.12
C SER A 248 -28.45 -5.98 -3.03
N ASP A 249 -29.52 -6.66 -3.47
CA ASP A 249 -30.52 -7.27 -2.61
C ASP A 249 -30.16 -8.68 -2.13
N VAL A 250 -28.96 -9.18 -2.48
CA VAL A 250 -28.48 -10.52 -2.11
C VAL A 250 -27.26 -10.44 -1.20
N ILE A 251 -27.01 -11.51 -0.43
CA ILE A 251 -25.80 -11.63 0.38
C ILE A 251 -24.63 -11.90 -0.55
N ASP A 252 -23.54 -11.15 -0.40
CA ASP A 252 -22.31 -11.34 -1.15
C ASP A 252 -21.20 -11.93 -0.28
N PHE A 253 -20.37 -12.78 -0.89
CA PHE A 253 -19.20 -13.42 -0.29
C PHE A 253 -17.97 -12.92 -1.04
N ILE A 254 -17.09 -12.19 -0.36
CA ILE A 254 -16.01 -11.45 -1.02
C ILE A 254 -14.66 -11.91 -0.48
N ASP A 255 -13.83 -12.36 -1.40
CA ASP A 255 -12.48 -12.84 -1.11
C ASP A 255 -11.52 -11.67 -1.01
N ILE A 256 -10.88 -11.50 0.16
CA ILE A 256 -9.86 -10.48 0.38
C ILE A 256 -8.51 -11.09 0.76
N PHE A 257 -7.44 -10.50 0.25
CA PHE A 257 -6.07 -10.75 0.72
C PHE A 257 -5.39 -9.42 1.00
N ILE A 258 -4.67 -9.34 2.13
CA ILE A 258 -4.02 -8.11 2.58
C ILE A 258 -2.58 -8.43 2.96
N GLN A 259 -1.64 -7.68 2.40
CA GLN A 259 -0.24 -7.68 2.82
C GLN A 259 0.16 -6.24 3.17
N LYS A 260 0.53 -6.01 4.42
CA LYS A 260 0.84 -4.68 4.96
C LYS A 260 2.26 -4.64 5.47
N THR A 261 3.09 -3.81 4.85
CA THR A 261 4.44 -3.49 5.32
C THR A 261 4.41 -2.15 6.04
N PHE A 262 4.88 -2.10 7.28
CA PHE A 262 4.84 -0.89 8.11
C PHE A 262 6.20 -0.59 8.73
N CYS A 263 6.42 0.68 9.02
CA CYS A 263 7.54 1.14 9.82
C CYS A 263 7.30 0.89 11.31
N ILE A 264 8.34 0.50 12.02
CA ILE A 264 8.38 0.49 13.48
C ILE A 264 9.70 1.10 13.93
N CYS A 265 9.65 2.12 14.76
CA CYS A 265 10.86 2.74 15.31
C CYS A 265 10.92 2.41 16.80
N CYS A 266 11.98 1.70 17.17
CA CYS A 266 12.23 1.32 18.55
C CYS A 266 13.14 2.36 19.17
N ASN A 267 12.64 3.01 20.22
CA ASN A 267 13.50 3.84 21.06
C ASN A 267 14.30 2.89 21.96
N ASP A 268 15.60 3.11 22.07
CA ASP A 268 16.43 2.46 23.08
C ASP A 268 16.01 2.97 24.47
N GLN A 269 14.89 2.47 25.01
CA GLN A 269 14.53 2.66 26.41
C GLN A 269 15.37 1.73 27.29
N ASN A 270 16.69 1.89 27.22
CA ASN A 270 17.62 1.50 28.27
C ASN A 270 18.14 2.77 28.95
N ASN A 271 17.23 3.64 29.37
CA ASN A 271 17.58 4.59 30.43
C ASN A 271 16.46 4.63 31.47
N PRO A 272 16.58 3.82 32.55
CA PRO A 272 15.66 3.90 33.66
C PRO A 272 15.96 5.22 34.37
N TYR A 273 15.14 6.25 34.16
CA TYR A 273 15.21 7.48 34.96
C TYR A 273 16.66 7.98 35.14
N ASP A 274 17.35 8.35 34.06
CA ASP A 274 18.60 9.09 34.24
C ASP A 274 18.23 10.42 34.91
N GLU A 275 18.64 10.50 36.17
CA GLU A 275 18.44 11.62 37.07
C GLU A 275 18.68 12.93 36.33
N CYS A 276 17.66 13.79 36.28
CA CYS A 276 17.92 15.22 36.17
C CYS A 276 18.53 15.69 37.51
N CYS A 277 19.75 15.24 37.79
CA CYS A 277 20.62 15.80 38.82
C CYS A 277 21.01 17.21 38.37
N HIS A 278 20.18 18.20 38.70
CA HIS A 278 20.62 19.59 38.72
C HIS A 278 21.60 19.78 39.88
N LYS A 279 22.85 19.36 39.68
CA LYS A 279 24.00 19.91 40.39
C LYS A 279 24.44 21.19 39.66
N TYR A 280 23.91 22.31 40.11
CA TYR A 280 24.70 23.54 40.19
C TYR A 280 24.50 24.11 41.58
N ASP A 281 25.53 23.86 42.40
CA ASP A 281 25.76 24.50 43.68
C ASP A 281 25.95 26.02 43.54
N HIS A 282 25.69 26.68 44.66
CA HIS A 282 26.33 27.88 45.21
C HIS A 282 25.86 29.30 44.81
N ASP A 283 25.38 29.94 45.89
CA ASP A 283 25.64 31.31 46.32
C ASP A 283 24.81 32.45 45.73
N TYR A 284 23.82 32.91 46.51
CA TYR A 284 23.67 34.34 46.83
C TYR A 284 23.08 34.51 48.24
N GLU A 285 23.93 34.89 49.19
CA GLU A 285 23.57 35.84 50.25
C GLU A 285 23.35 37.21 49.60
N CYS A 286 22.17 37.81 49.83
CA CYS A 286 21.89 39.23 49.98
C CYS A 286 20.49 39.37 50.59
#